data_AF-A0A374UR24-F1
#
_entry.id   AF-A0A374UR24-F1
#
_cell.length_a   1.000
_cell.length_b   1.000
_cell.length_c   1.000
_cell.angle_alpha   90.00
_cell.angle_beta   90.00
_cell.angle_gamma   90.00
#
_symmetry.space_group_name_H-M   'P 1'
#
loop_
_entity.id
_entity.type
_entity.pdbx_description
1 polymer ?
#
loop_
_entity_poly.entity_id
_entity_poly.type
_entity_poly.pdbx_seq_one_letter_code
_entity_poly.pdbx_strand_id
1 'polypeptide(L)'
;MFTIIGLMLTGMLLGYFLRKRNLRKIHTIITVLIWVLLFILGIEVGGNEQIIKGLHTIGMEAVVLTLGGTLGSVIAAWALWRALYKRKGEEA
;
A
#
# COMPACT_ATOMS: atom_id res chain seq x y z
N MET A 1 18.50 -7.50 -3.40
CA MET A 1 17.83 -6.78 -4.50
C MET A 1 17.34 -7.74 -5.58
N PHE A 2 18.24 -8.45 -6.28
CA PHE A 2 17.86 -9.43 -7.31
C PHE A 2 16.94 -10.56 -6.83
N THR A 3 17.14 -11.05 -5.61
CA THR A 3 16.26 -12.06 -5.00
C THR A 3 14.82 -11.58 -4.85
N ILE A 4 14.64 -10.35 -4.38
CA ILE A 4 13.32 -9.73 -4.20
C ILE A 4 12.64 -9.53 -5.55
N ILE A 5 13.39 -9.02 -6.55
CA ILE A 5 12.88 -8.83 -7.91
C ILE A 5 12.50 -10.18 -8.54
N GLY A 6 13.35 -11.19 -8.42
CA GLY A 6 13.07 -12.54 -8.91
C GLY A 6 11.83 -13.15 -8.26
N LEU A 7 11.64 -12.93 -6.97
CA LEU A 7 10.48 -13.42 -6.22
C LEU A 7 9.19 -12.69 -6.66
N MET A 8 9.25 -11.38 -6.91
CA MET A 8 8.12 -10.62 -7.48
C MET A 8 7.74 -11.11 -8.88
N LEU A 9 8.74 -11.30 -9.76
CA LEU A 9 8.52 -11.82 -11.12
C LEU A 9 7.89 -13.22 -11.09
N THR A 10 8.42 -14.10 -10.23
CA THR A 10 7.88 -15.45 -10.06
C THR A 10 6.45 -15.42 -9.54
N GLY A 11 6.14 -14.55 -8.57
CA GLY A 11 4.79 -14.36 -8.05
C GLY A 11 3.81 -13.85 -9.12
N MET A 12 4.25 -12.95 -10.01
CA MET A 12 3.43 -12.46 -11.12
C MET A 12 3.16 -13.55 -12.16
N LEU A 13 4.17 -14.35 -12.53
CA LEU A 13 4.02 -15.47 -13.46
C LEU A 13 3.09 -16.56 -12.91
N LEU A 14 3.24 -16.91 -11.62
CA LEU A 14 2.33 -17.83 -10.94
C LEU A 14 0.90 -17.27 -10.89
N GLY A 15 0.73 -15.99 -10.54
CA GLY A 15 -0.56 -15.33 -10.54
C GLY A 15 -1.24 -15.33 -11.92
N TYR A 16 -0.46 -15.14 -12.98
CA TYR A 16 -0.96 -15.22 -14.37
C TYR A 16 -1.41 -16.64 -14.74
N PHE A 17 -0.63 -17.66 -14.37
CA PHE A 17 -0.98 -19.06 -14.63
C PHE A 17 -2.24 -19.52 -13.87
N LEU A 18 -2.42 -19.06 -12.63
CA LEU A 18 -3.57 -19.40 -11.78
C LEU A 18 -4.85 -18.58 -12.07
N ARG A 19 -4.79 -17.57 -12.95
CA ARG A 19 -5.90 -16.64 -13.26
C ARG A 19 -7.19 -17.33 -13.75
N LYS A 20 -7.08 -18.51 -14.37
CA LYS A 20 -8.24 -19.28 -14.90
C LYS A 20 -8.96 -20.15 -13.86
N ARG A 21 -8.47 -20.25 -12.62
CA ARG A 21 -9.08 -21.07 -11.56
C ARG A 21 -9.97 -20.21 -10.67
N ASN A 22 -11.03 -20.78 -10.11
CA ASN A 22 -11.89 -20.07 -9.15
C ASN A 22 -11.19 -19.99 -7.78
N LEU A 23 -10.45 -18.91 -7.55
CA LEU A 23 -9.62 -18.68 -6.37
C LEU A 23 -10.41 -18.10 -5.17
N ARG A 24 -11.73 -18.31 -5.10
CA ARG A 24 -12.58 -17.72 -4.05
C ARG A 24 -12.10 -18.01 -2.62
N LYS A 25 -11.52 -19.20 -2.37
CA LYS A 25 -10.94 -19.57 -1.07
C LYS A 25 -9.66 -18.80 -0.73
N ILE A 26 -8.92 -18.31 -1.72
CA ILE A 26 -7.68 -17.57 -1.50
C ILE A 26 -7.97 -16.24 -0.83
N HIS A 27 -9.06 -15.56 -1.19
CA HIS A 27 -9.45 -14.32 -0.53
C HIS A 27 -9.65 -14.53 0.98
N THR A 28 -10.39 -15.57 1.38
CA THR A 28 -10.59 -15.92 2.79
C THR A 28 -9.27 -16.23 3.50
N ILE A 29 -8.38 -16.99 2.86
CA ILE A 29 -7.06 -17.31 3.42
C ILE A 29 -6.24 -16.03 3.62
N ILE A 30 -6.20 -15.13 2.62
CA ILE A 30 -5.50 -13.85 2.72
C ILE A 30 -6.07 -13.01 3.87
N THR A 31 -7.39 -12.90 3.99
CA THR A 31 -8.02 -12.13 5.09
C THR A 31 -7.62 -12.68 6.45
N VAL A 32 -7.65 -14.02 6.63
CA VAL A 32 -7.23 -14.65 7.89
C VAL A 32 -5.75 -14.41 8.17
N LEU A 33 -4.88 -14.52 7.15
CA LEU A 33 -3.46 -14.23 7.30
C LEU A 33 -3.19 -12.77 7.68
N ILE A 34 -3.92 -11.82 7.09
CA ILE A 34 -3.81 -10.40 7.46
C ILE A 34 -4.22 -10.20 8.93
N TRP A 35 -5.31 -10.82 9.38
CA TRP A 35 -5.70 -10.76 10.79
C TRP A 35 -4.61 -11.29 11.72
N VAL A 36 -4.03 -12.46 11.41
CA VAL A 36 -2.94 -13.03 12.20
C VAL A 36 -1.72 -12.11 12.20
N LEU A 37 -1.34 -11.57 11.04
CA LEU A 37 -0.22 -10.65 10.91
C LEU A 37 -0.42 -9.39 11.75
N LEU A 38 -1.60 -8.77 11.65
CA LEU A 38 -1.95 -7.57 12.43
C LEU A 38 -1.98 -7.85 13.93
N PHE A 39 -2.42 -9.04 14.34
CA PHE A 39 -2.42 -9.47 15.73
C PHE A 39 -0.99 -9.60 16.28
N ILE A 40 -0.12 -10.30 15.56
CA ILE A 40 1.30 -10.46 15.94
C ILE A 40 1.98 -9.10 16.00
N LEU A 41 1.76 -8.25 15.00
CA LEU A 41 2.31 -6.89 14.96
C LEU A 41 1.86 -6.07 16.18
N GLY A 42 0.58 -6.18 16.56
CA GLY A 42 0.05 -5.51 17.75
C GLY A 42 0.75 -5.94 19.04
N ILE A 43 1.07 -7.23 19.18
CA ILE A 43 1.81 -7.77 20.34
C ILE A 43 3.26 -7.27 20.33
N GLU A 44 3.95 -7.34 19.19
CA GLU A 44 5.35 -6.91 19.07
C GLU A 44 5.51 -5.41 19.36
N VAL A 45 4.58 -4.58 18.87
CA VAL A 45 4.55 -3.14 19.09
C VAL A 45 4.14 -2.80 20.52
N GLY A 46 3.14 -3.49 21.08
CA GLY A 46 2.62 -3.27 22.43
C GLY A 46 3.52 -3.80 23.56
N GLY A 47 4.38 -4.77 23.28
CA GLY A 47 5.34 -5.31 24.25
C GLY A 47 6.62 -4.49 24.40
N ASN A 48 6.86 -3.51 23.52
CA ASN A 48 8.11 -2.76 23.47
C ASN A 48 7.94 -1.33 24.00
N GLU A 49 8.39 -1.07 25.22
CA GLU A 49 8.32 0.27 25.83
C GLU A 49 9.01 1.37 25.02
N GLN A 50 10.09 1.06 24.29
CA GLN A 50 10.75 2.05 23.41
C GLN A 50 9.85 2.43 22.25
N ILE A 51 9.15 1.45 21.67
CA ILE A 51 8.18 1.72 20.61
C ILE A 51 7.00 2.49 21.18
N ILE A 52 6.44 2.11 22.35
CA ILE A 52 5.32 2.84 22.96
C ILE A 52 5.66 4.29 23.30
N LYS A 53 6.85 4.55 23.86
CA LYS A 53 7.31 5.93 24.13
C LYS A 53 7.61 6.69 22.82
N GLY A 54 8.08 5.98 21.79
CA GLY A 54 8.30 6.51 20.44
C GLY A 54 7.02 6.67 19.61
N LEU A 55 5.91 6.01 19.96
CA LEU A 55 4.65 6.00 19.19
C LEU A 55 4.08 7.41 19.05
N HIS A 56 4.27 8.28 20.04
CA HIS A 56 3.83 9.66 19.92
C HIS A 56 4.61 10.42 18.84
N THR A 57 5.93 10.27 18.81
CA THR A 57 6.80 10.89 17.79
C THR A 57 6.56 10.30 16.41
N ILE A 58 6.59 8.97 16.29
CA ILE A 58 6.34 8.23 15.04
C ILE A 58 4.91 8.50 14.54
N GLY A 59 3.95 8.58 15.45
CA GLY A 59 2.55 8.87 15.13
C GLY A 59 2.37 10.26 14.54
N MET A 60 3.01 11.27 15.14
CA MET A 60 3.00 12.64 14.59
C MET A 60 3.67 12.72 13.22
N GLU A 61 4.83 12.09 13.05
CA GLU A 61 5.49 12.00 11.75
C GLU A 61 4.60 11.31 10.70
N ALA A 62 3.98 10.18 11.07
CA ALA A 62 3.08 9.44 10.19
C ALA A 62 1.85 10.28 9.78
N VAL A 63 1.28 11.06 10.70
CA VAL A 63 0.17 11.97 10.39
C VAL A 63 0.61 13.05 9.40
N VAL A 64 1.75 13.69 9.65
CA VAL A 64 2.27 14.74 8.76
C VAL A 64 2.58 14.16 7.37
N LEU A 65 3.23 13.01 7.29
CA LEU A 65 3.54 12.33 6.03
C LEU A 65 2.27 11.88 5.29
N THR A 66 1.27 11.36 6.00
CA THR A 66 0.00 10.93 5.40
C THR A 66 -0.78 12.13 4.88
N LEU A 67 -0.92 13.20 5.66
CA LEU A 67 -1.63 14.39 5.23
C LEU A 67 -0.89 15.09 4.09
N GLY A 68 0.42 15.28 4.20
CA GLY A 68 1.23 15.86 3.15
C GLY A 68 1.21 15.03 1.86
N GLY A 69 1.37 13.71 1.97
CA GLY A 69 1.36 12.79 0.84
C GLY A 69 -0.01 12.69 0.16
N THR A 70 -1.10 12.63 0.93
CA THR A 70 -2.46 12.58 0.37
C THR A 70 -2.85 13.90 -0.29
N LEU A 71 -2.63 15.04 0.39
CA LEU A 71 -2.91 16.37 -0.19
C LEU A 71 -2.04 16.62 -1.43
N GLY A 72 -0.74 16.32 -1.36
CA GLY A 72 0.17 16.43 -2.50
C GLY A 72 -0.27 15.57 -3.68
N SER A 73 -0.68 14.31 -3.43
CA SER A 73 -1.18 13.42 -4.47
C SER A 73 -2.47 13.92 -5.11
N VAL A 74 -3.42 14.44 -4.30
CA VAL A 74 -4.67 15.02 -4.80
C VAL A 74 -4.41 16.27 -5.64
N ILE A 75 -3.53 17.17 -5.18
CA ILE A 75 -3.15 18.38 -5.92
C ILE A 75 -2.44 18.02 -7.22
N ALA A 76 -1.51 17.07 -7.20
CA ALA A 76 -0.81 16.60 -8.39
C ALA A 76 -1.78 15.96 -9.40
N ALA A 77 -2.69 15.10 -8.92
CA ALA A 77 -3.73 14.50 -9.77
C ALA A 77 -4.66 15.56 -10.37
N TRP A 78 -5.05 16.57 -9.60
CA TRP A 78 -5.86 17.69 -10.09
C TRP A 78 -5.13 18.56 -11.10
N ALA A 79 -3.85 18.86 -10.87
CA ALA A 79 -3.01 19.60 -11.80
C ALA A 79 -2.83 18.84 -13.12
N LEU A 80 -2.59 17.52 -13.04
CA LEU A 80 -2.49 16.64 -14.19
C LEU A 80 -3.81 16.59 -14.96
N TRP A 81 -4.94 16.44 -14.26
CA TRP A 81 -6.28 16.50 -14.87
C TRP A 81 -6.51 17.80 -15.62
N ARG A 82 -6.18 18.94 -15.00
CA ARG A 82 -6.35 20.26 -15.61
C ARG A 82 -5.41 20.49 -16.79
N ALA A 83 -4.17 20.01 -16.74
CA ALA A 83 -3.21 20.09 -17.84
C ALA A 83 -3.64 19.23 -19.04
N LEU A 84 -4.12 18.01 -18.80
CA LEU A 84 -4.62 17.11 -19.85
C LEU A 84 -5.93 17.64 -20.48
N TYR A 85 -6.83 18.21 -19.69
CA TYR A 85 -8.08 18.78 -20.22
C TYR A 85 -7.84 20.08 -21.00
N LYS A 86 -6.87 20.91 -20.58
CA LYS A 86 -6.46 22.10 -21.37
C LYS A 86 -5.93 21.70 -22.75
N ARG A 87 -5.12 20.64 -22.84
CA ARG A 87 -4.63 20.13 -24.14
C ARG A 87 -5.73 19.59 -25.04
N LYS A 88 -6.75 18.95 -24.45
CA LYS A 88 -7.89 18.40 -25.21
C LYS A 88 -8.87 19.46 -25.73
N GLY A 89 -8.79 20.70 -25.24
CA GLY A 89 -9.61 21.82 -25.71
C GLY A 89 -8.95 22.68 -26.79
N GLU A 90 -7.68 22.45 -27.13
CA GLU A 90 -6.96 23.14 -28.22
C GLU A 90 -6.89 22.29 -29.52
N GLU A 91 -7.33 21.03 -29.47
CA GLU A 91 -7.41 20.13 -30.64
C GLU A 91 -8.83 20.03 -31.24
N ALA A 92 -9.77 20.91 -30.86
CA ALA A 92 -11.13 20.98 -31.41
C ALA A 92 -11.33 22.24 -32.27
#